data_AF-A0A2H1WED8-F1
#
_entry.id   AF-A0A2H1WED8-F1
#
_cell.length_a   1.000
_cell.length_b   1.000
_cell.length_c   1.000
_cell.angle_alpha   90.00
_cell.angle_beta   90.00
_cell.angle_gamma   90.00
#
_symmetry.space_group_name_H-M   'P 1'
#
loop_
_entity.id
_entity.type
_entity.pdbx_description
1 polymer ?
#
loop_
_entity_poly.entity_id
_entity_poly.type
_entity_poly.pdbx_seq_one_letter_code
_entity_poly.pdbx_strand_id
1 'polypeptide(L)'
;MQHITFGPKYRIKNNYIFPNNLLTNVLSLAAKIVFIFSYTYCVYFGSTYAERISQPITFLDFLRFYDCLFYCIGFALTFVIQVTQGKNSILFVLLFQEVHRFLNNKISIKQTVSSIWIVVILTSLFVPVYFIVFCVLVNFPFYFIIPSHFLAAFDFNMVYATQVMKLLTNKVDLWVSQVKYGDKLESRHRGDYWRKLFQTYVDIMKCYDIHNNCYRAF
;
A
#
# COMPACT_ATOMS: atom_id res chain seq x y z
N MET A 1 0.56 8.66 1.61
CA MET A 1 0.37 7.29 2.14
C MET A 1 1.45 6.85 3.12
N GLN A 2 2.74 7.00 2.83
CA GLN A 2 3.84 6.49 3.69
C GLN A 2 3.82 6.95 5.17
N HIS A 3 3.29 8.14 5.46
CA HIS A 3 3.18 8.65 6.83
C HIS A 3 1.96 8.10 7.59
N ILE A 4 0.92 7.65 6.88
CA ILE A 4 -0.32 7.15 7.49
C ILE A 4 -0.11 5.75 8.07
N THR A 5 0.77 4.94 7.47
CA THR A 5 1.03 3.56 7.88
C THR A 5 2.16 3.41 8.91
N PHE A 6 2.60 4.52 9.53
CA PHE A 6 3.69 4.55 10.52
C PHE A 6 4.98 3.82 10.06
N GLY A 7 5.21 3.79 8.76
CA GLY A 7 6.25 2.97 8.15
C GLY A 7 6.58 3.47 6.75
N PRO A 8 7.32 4.58 6.61
CA PRO A 8 7.79 5.00 5.30
C PRO A 8 8.61 3.87 4.68
N LYS A 9 8.46 3.62 3.38
CA LYS A 9 9.25 2.58 2.67
C LYS A 9 10.67 3.05 2.35
N TYR A 10 10.83 4.36 2.20
CA TYR A 10 12.09 5.04 1.94
C TYR A 10 11.96 6.50 2.37
N ARG A 11 13.10 7.19 2.49
CA ARG A 11 13.15 8.61 2.83
C ARG A 11 13.58 9.42 1.62
N ILE A 12 12.84 10.46 1.30
CA ILE A 12 13.28 11.47 0.33
C ILE A 12 13.91 12.63 1.11
N LYS A 13 15.18 12.94 0.86
CA LYS A 13 15.88 14.09 1.45
C LYS A 13 16.76 14.74 0.38
N ASN A 14 16.63 16.06 0.19
CA ASN A 14 17.43 16.82 -0.78
C ASN A 14 17.38 16.25 -2.21
N ASN A 15 16.19 15.85 -2.70
CA ASN A 15 15.98 15.20 -4.01
C ASN A 15 16.62 13.82 -4.20
N TYR A 16 17.20 13.23 -3.16
CA TYR A 16 17.70 11.86 -3.18
C TYR A 16 16.77 10.92 -2.40
N ILE A 17 16.67 9.69 -2.88
CA ILE A 17 15.91 8.62 -2.25
C ILE A 17 16.89 7.75 -1.45
N PHE A 18 16.74 7.72 -0.14
CA PHE A 18 17.56 6.94 0.78
C PHE A 18 16.77 5.79 1.40
N PRO A 19 17.43 4.67 1.74
CA PRO A 19 16.85 3.66 2.60
C PRO A 19 16.54 4.25 3.97
N ASN A 20 15.57 3.64 4.66
CA ASN A 20 15.26 4.00 6.04
C ASN A 20 16.45 3.72 6.94
N ASN A 21 16.61 4.57 7.96
CA ASN A 21 17.60 4.36 9.00
C ASN A 21 17.10 3.30 10.00
N LEU A 22 18.02 2.72 10.77
CA LEU A 22 17.69 1.79 11.85
C LEU A 22 16.63 2.39 12.80
N LEU A 23 16.81 3.66 13.20
CA LEU A 23 15.90 4.38 14.08
C LEU A 23 14.45 4.40 13.56
N THR A 24 14.25 4.69 12.27
CA THR A 24 12.91 4.70 11.66
C THR A 24 12.28 3.31 11.61
N ASN A 25 13.09 2.26 11.43
CA ASN A 25 12.60 0.89 11.46
C ASN A 25 12.22 0.46 12.89
N VAL A 26 13.03 0.81 13.90
CA VAL A 26 12.73 0.55 15.32
C VAL A 26 11.46 1.28 15.75
N LEU A 27 11.30 2.54 15.37
CA LEU A 27 10.09 3.30 15.67
C LEU A 27 8.85 2.68 15.00
N SER A 28 8.97 2.24 13.75
CA SER A 28 7.89 1.56 13.03
C SER A 28 7.54 0.22 13.68
N LEU A 29 8.54 -0.54 14.15
CA LEU A 29 8.33 -1.78 14.88
C LEU A 29 7.58 -1.53 16.19
N ALA A 30 8.04 -0.55 16.98
CA ALA A 30 7.42 -0.19 18.24
C ALA A 30 5.95 0.23 18.04
N ALA A 31 5.67 1.05 17.03
CA ALA A 31 4.30 1.46 16.69
C ALA A 31 3.41 0.25 16.33
N LYS A 32 3.92 -0.71 15.54
CA LYS A 32 3.17 -1.93 15.17
C LYS A 32 2.95 -2.87 16.35
N ILE A 33 3.92 -3.00 17.26
CA ILE A 33 3.77 -3.78 18.48
C ILE A 33 2.69 -3.18 19.38
N VAL A 34 2.75 -1.85 19.62
CA VAL A 34 1.72 -1.14 20.39
C VAL A 34 0.34 -1.33 19.76
N PHE A 35 0.26 -1.26 18.43
CA PHE A 35 -0.98 -1.51 17.72
C PHE A 35 -1.52 -2.93 17.93
N ILE A 36 -0.68 -3.96 17.72
CA ILE A 36 -1.06 -5.37 17.92
C ILE A 36 -1.57 -5.58 19.33
N PHE A 37 -0.83 -5.13 20.35
CA PHE A 37 -1.27 -5.25 21.75
C PHE A 37 -2.58 -4.50 22.01
N SER A 38 -2.73 -3.27 21.51
CA SER A 38 -3.97 -2.50 21.68
C SER A 38 -5.16 -3.19 21.02
N TYR A 39 -4.97 -3.78 19.83
CA TYR A 39 -6.04 -4.43 19.10
C TYR A 39 -6.44 -5.75 19.76
N THR A 40 -5.46 -6.60 20.12
CA THR A 40 -5.71 -7.84 20.87
C THR A 40 -6.39 -7.55 22.21
N TYR A 41 -5.95 -6.50 22.91
CA TYR A 41 -6.60 -6.06 24.15
C TYR A 41 -8.06 -5.65 23.94
N CYS A 42 -8.36 -4.90 22.87
CA CYS A 42 -9.74 -4.51 22.55
C CYS A 42 -10.62 -5.72 22.24
N VAL A 43 -10.11 -6.71 21.50
CA VAL A 43 -10.84 -7.96 21.19
C VAL A 43 -11.07 -8.78 22.44
N TYR A 44 -10.05 -8.94 23.28
CA TYR A 44 -10.15 -9.66 24.55
C TYR A 44 -11.17 -9.01 25.49
N PHE A 45 -11.06 -7.70 25.72
CA PHE A 45 -11.97 -6.99 26.59
C PHE A 45 -13.40 -6.96 26.04
N GLY A 46 -13.56 -6.74 24.73
CA GLY A 46 -14.86 -6.77 24.06
C GLY A 46 -15.56 -8.13 24.16
N SER A 47 -14.81 -9.23 24.13
CA SER A 47 -15.35 -10.58 24.34
C SER A 47 -15.71 -10.84 25.81
N THR A 48 -14.91 -10.34 26.75
CA THR A 48 -15.07 -10.67 28.18
C THR A 48 -16.14 -9.82 28.88
N TYR A 49 -16.32 -8.55 28.49
CA TYR A 49 -17.24 -7.61 29.15
C TYR A 49 -18.63 -7.54 28.54
N ALA A 50 -18.81 -7.91 27.26
CA ALA A 50 -20.06 -7.64 26.55
C ALA A 50 -21.22 -8.54 27.01
N GLU A 51 -21.01 -9.80 27.42
CA GLU A 51 -22.10 -10.62 27.95
C GLU A 51 -21.60 -11.94 28.58
N ARG A 52 -21.91 -12.12 29.87
CA ARG A 52 -22.08 -13.36 30.65
C ARG A 52 -21.16 -14.55 30.34
N ILE A 53 -20.37 -14.89 31.37
CA ILE A 53 -19.63 -16.15 31.65
C ILE A 53 -20.44 -17.46 31.41
N SER A 54 -21.72 -17.40 31.03
CA SER A 54 -22.62 -18.53 30.88
C SER A 54 -23.16 -18.79 29.46
N GLN A 55 -22.79 -18.01 28.45
CA GLN A 55 -23.21 -18.25 27.05
C GLN A 55 -22.17 -19.12 26.31
N PRO A 56 -22.59 -20.07 25.45
CA PRO A 56 -21.66 -20.82 24.63
C PRO A 56 -20.93 -19.90 23.64
N ILE A 57 -19.68 -20.23 23.32
CA ILE A 57 -18.87 -19.51 22.32
C ILE A 57 -19.67 -19.44 21.03
N THR A 58 -19.95 -18.21 20.57
CA THR A 58 -20.70 -18.01 19.33
C THR A 58 -19.75 -18.03 18.13
N PHE A 59 -20.29 -18.31 16.95
CA PHE A 59 -19.55 -18.17 15.69
C PHE A 59 -18.96 -16.76 15.51
N LEU A 60 -19.61 -15.73 16.06
CA LEU A 60 -19.14 -14.36 16.03
C LEU A 60 -17.83 -14.17 16.82
N ASP A 61 -17.68 -14.86 17.96
CA ASP A 61 -16.47 -14.80 18.78
C ASP A 61 -15.29 -15.48 18.07
N PHE A 62 -15.56 -16.59 17.40
CA PHE A 62 -14.57 -17.25 16.54
C PHE A 62 -14.10 -16.32 15.41
N LEU A 63 -15.03 -15.68 14.69
CA LEU A 63 -14.68 -14.73 13.63
C LEU A 63 -13.84 -13.57 14.15
N ARG A 64 -14.20 -12.99 15.30
CA ARG A 64 -13.43 -11.91 15.93
C ARG A 64 -12.00 -12.33 16.27
N PHE A 65 -11.83 -13.55 16.81
CA PHE A 65 -10.51 -14.08 17.12
C PHE A 65 -9.70 -14.36 15.85
N TYR A 66 -10.33 -14.94 14.83
CA TYR A 66 -9.72 -15.18 13.53
C TYR A 66 -9.26 -13.86 12.88
N ASP A 67 -10.11 -12.84 12.85
CA ASP A 67 -9.77 -11.51 12.34
C ASP A 67 -8.61 -10.91 13.11
N CYS A 68 -8.62 -11.02 14.44
CA CYS A 68 -7.53 -10.56 15.30
C CYS A 68 -6.19 -11.18 14.88
N LEU A 69 -6.14 -12.50 14.76
CA LEU A 69 -4.94 -13.21 14.33
C LEU A 69 -4.52 -12.82 12.91
N PHE A 70 -5.47 -12.79 11.98
CA PHE A 70 -5.22 -12.44 10.58
C PHE A 70 -4.57 -11.06 10.44
N TYR A 71 -5.14 -10.05 11.10
CA TYR A 71 -4.57 -8.70 11.07
C TYR A 71 -3.21 -8.63 11.77
N CYS A 72 -3.03 -9.29 12.92
CA CYS A 72 -1.73 -9.31 13.60
C CYS A 72 -0.62 -9.90 12.71
N ILE A 73 -0.92 -11.01 12.03
CA ILE A 73 -0.03 -11.62 11.04
C ILE A 73 0.21 -10.65 9.87
N GLY A 74 -0.83 -10.03 9.33
CA GLY A 74 -0.73 -9.05 8.25
C GLY A 74 0.17 -7.86 8.60
N PHE A 75 0.08 -7.31 9.82
CA PHE A 75 0.93 -6.23 10.29
C PHE A 75 2.39 -6.68 10.46
N ALA A 76 2.61 -7.88 11.00
CA ALA A 76 3.94 -8.47 11.14
C ALA A 76 4.60 -8.69 9.77
N LEU A 77 3.89 -9.31 8.82
CA LEU A 77 4.36 -9.51 7.44
C LEU A 77 4.66 -8.17 6.76
N THR A 78 3.78 -7.18 6.90
CA THR A 78 4.00 -5.83 6.37
C THR A 78 5.29 -5.22 6.91
N PHE A 79 5.64 -5.45 8.17
CA PHE A 79 6.92 -5.01 8.74
C PHE A 79 8.11 -5.77 8.14
N VAL A 80 8.04 -7.10 8.07
CA VAL A 80 9.11 -7.92 7.48
C VAL A 80 9.37 -7.50 6.04
N ILE A 81 8.32 -7.31 5.23
CA ILE A 81 8.42 -6.88 3.85
C ILE A 81 9.01 -5.48 3.75
N GLN A 82 8.60 -4.55 4.61
CA GLN A 82 9.17 -3.19 4.64
C GLN A 82 10.68 -3.20 4.90
N VAL A 83 11.15 -4.05 5.83
CA VAL A 83 12.58 -4.15 6.18
C VAL A 83 13.38 -4.87 5.09
N THR A 84 12.89 -6.03 4.62
CA THR A 84 13.59 -6.87 3.64
C THR A 84 13.57 -6.28 2.23
N GLN A 85 12.45 -5.71 1.81
CA GLN A 85 12.22 -5.17 0.46
C GLN A 85 12.48 -3.66 0.36
N GLY A 86 13.08 -3.02 1.37
CA GLY A 86 13.36 -1.58 1.36
C GLY A 86 14.23 -1.15 0.17
N LYS A 87 15.29 -1.91 -0.14
CA LYS A 87 16.16 -1.67 -1.30
C LYS A 87 15.42 -1.83 -2.63
N ASN A 88 14.63 -2.89 -2.75
CA ASN A 88 13.82 -3.17 -3.94
C ASN A 88 12.74 -2.11 -4.15
N SER A 89 12.14 -1.59 -3.08
CA SER A 89 11.19 -0.48 -3.14
C SER A 89 11.82 0.80 -3.69
N ILE A 90 13.10 1.08 -3.37
CA ILE A 90 13.83 2.23 -3.93
C ILE A 90 14.13 1.99 -5.41
N LEU A 91 14.66 0.81 -5.74
CA LEU A 91 14.94 0.42 -7.12
C LEU A 91 13.70 0.51 -8.01
N PHE A 92 12.55 0.05 -7.50
CA PHE A 92 11.25 0.16 -8.16
C PHE A 92 10.94 1.62 -8.53
N VAL A 93 11.07 2.55 -7.57
CA VAL A 93 10.75 3.96 -7.81
C VAL A 93 11.69 4.57 -8.85
N LEU A 94 12.98 4.25 -8.80
CA LEU A 94 13.97 4.76 -9.76
C LEU A 94 13.69 4.25 -11.18
N LEU A 95 13.48 2.94 -11.34
CA LEU A 95 13.13 2.34 -12.64
C LEU A 95 11.82 2.91 -13.16
N PHE A 96 10.80 3.04 -12.31
CA PHE A 96 9.52 3.59 -12.71
C PHE A 96 9.62 5.06 -13.14
N GLN A 97 10.48 5.86 -12.49
CA GLN A 97 10.74 7.24 -12.89
C GLN A 97 11.42 7.32 -14.26
N GLU A 98 12.38 6.44 -14.55
CA GLU A 98 13.05 6.37 -15.84
C GLU A 98 12.07 5.99 -16.96
N VAL A 99 11.30 4.92 -16.75
CA VAL A 99 10.21 4.49 -17.65
C VAL A 99 9.23 5.64 -17.88
N HIS A 100 8.84 6.33 -16.81
CA HIS A 100 7.90 7.44 -16.93
C HIS A 100 8.48 8.60 -17.74
N ARG A 101 9.73 8.98 -17.51
CA ARG A 101 10.41 10.07 -18.22
C ARG A 101 10.50 9.78 -19.72
N PHE A 102 10.74 8.53 -20.10
CA PHE A 102 10.84 8.12 -21.50
C PHE A 102 9.47 8.03 -22.19
N LEU A 103 8.50 7.33 -21.59
CA LEU A 103 7.16 7.14 -22.18
C LEU A 103 6.21 8.34 -22.02
N ASN A 104 6.67 9.40 -21.32
CA ASN A 104 6.01 10.68 -21.04
C ASN A 104 4.50 10.76 -21.36
N ASN A 105 3.67 10.33 -20.41
CA ASN A 105 2.23 10.57 -20.45
C ASN A 105 1.80 11.32 -19.18
N LYS A 106 1.82 12.65 -19.26
CA LYS A 106 1.45 13.53 -18.14
C LYS A 106 -0.04 13.41 -17.79
N ILE A 107 -0.89 13.15 -18.79
CA ILE A 107 -2.35 13.13 -18.62
C ILE A 107 -2.79 11.90 -17.82
N SER A 108 -2.35 10.69 -18.22
CA SER A 108 -2.78 9.45 -17.55
C SER A 108 -2.31 9.37 -16.10
N ILE A 109 -1.11 9.91 -15.80
CA ILE A 109 -0.61 9.97 -14.42
C ILE A 109 -1.40 10.96 -13.59
N LYS A 110 -1.67 12.17 -14.12
CA LYS A 110 -2.46 13.16 -13.38
C LYS A 110 -3.84 12.60 -13.03
N GLN A 111 -4.47 11.90 -13.98
CA GLN A 111 -5.75 11.24 -13.75
C GLN A 111 -5.64 10.13 -12.69
N THR A 112 -4.65 9.25 -12.78
CA THR A 112 -4.48 8.15 -11.81
C THR A 112 -4.15 8.67 -10.41
N VAL A 113 -3.27 9.66 -10.30
CA VAL A 113 -2.94 10.31 -9.02
C VAL A 113 -4.17 10.97 -8.44
N SER A 114 -4.96 11.68 -9.25
CA SER A 114 -6.23 12.28 -8.82
C SER A 114 -7.20 11.22 -8.29
N SER A 115 -7.40 10.12 -9.02
CA SER A 115 -8.25 9.01 -8.58
C SER A 115 -7.80 8.40 -7.26
N ILE A 116 -6.48 8.21 -7.05
CA ILE A 116 -5.94 7.70 -5.77
C ILE A 116 -6.27 8.66 -4.63
N TRP A 117 -6.05 9.97 -4.82
CA TRP A 117 -6.34 10.96 -3.79
C TRP A 117 -7.83 11.06 -3.46
N ILE A 118 -8.71 10.98 -4.46
CA ILE A 118 -10.16 10.93 -4.24
C ILE A 118 -10.53 9.74 -3.36
N VAL A 119 -10.01 8.55 -3.65
CA VAL A 119 -10.27 7.34 -2.85
C VAL A 119 -9.74 7.51 -1.42
N VAL A 120 -8.52 8.03 -1.26
CA VAL A 120 -7.93 8.26 0.07
C VAL A 120 -8.75 9.26 0.88
N ILE A 121 -9.17 10.38 0.29
CA ILE A 121 -9.97 11.40 0.96
C ILE A 121 -11.34 10.84 1.32
N LEU A 122 -12.02 10.19 0.38
CA LEU A 122 -13.35 9.63 0.59
C LEU A 122 -13.33 8.60 1.71
N THR A 123 -12.41 7.63 1.67
CA THR A 123 -12.29 6.61 2.71
C THR A 123 -11.87 7.22 4.05
N SER A 124 -10.94 8.18 4.06
CA SER A 124 -10.51 8.85 5.30
C SER A 124 -11.60 9.70 5.95
N LEU A 125 -12.58 10.20 5.19
CA LEU A 125 -13.72 10.94 5.74
C LEU A 125 -14.89 10.01 6.11
N PHE A 126 -15.16 9.00 5.27
CA PHE A 126 -16.31 8.13 5.44
C PHE A 126 -16.14 7.12 6.58
N VAL A 127 -14.96 6.51 6.70
CA VAL A 127 -14.70 5.47 7.72
C VAL A 127 -14.91 6.01 9.14
N PRO A 128 -14.33 7.15 9.56
CA PRO A 128 -14.52 7.66 10.92
C PRO A 128 -15.98 8.03 11.19
N VAL A 129 -16.65 8.69 10.24
CA VAL A 129 -18.07 9.08 10.38
C VAL A 129 -18.95 7.85 10.54
N TYR A 130 -18.76 6.83 9.69
CA TYR A 130 -19.47 5.57 9.78
C TYR A 130 -19.30 4.91 11.15
N PHE A 131 -18.05 4.80 11.64
CA PHE A 131 -17.77 4.18 12.94
C PHE A 131 -18.32 5.00 14.11
N ILE A 132 -18.28 6.33 14.06
CA ILE A 132 -18.88 7.20 15.09
C ILE A 132 -20.38 6.99 15.15
N VAL A 133 -21.07 7.05 14.01
CA VAL A 133 -22.52 6.83 13.94
C VAL A 133 -22.88 5.44 14.43
N PHE A 134 -22.13 4.41 14.01
CA PHE A 134 -22.31 3.05 14.48
C PHE A 134 -22.15 2.92 16.01
N CYS A 135 -21.10 3.54 16.59
CA CYS A 135 -20.88 3.52 18.03
C CYS A 135 -22.04 4.18 18.79
N VAL A 136 -22.55 5.32 18.30
CA VAL A 136 -23.70 6.01 18.91
C VAL A 136 -24.97 5.17 18.83
N LEU A 137 -25.28 4.60 17.67
CA LEU A 137 -26.52 3.83 17.46
C LEU A 137 -26.55 2.53 18.26
N VAL A 138 -25.41 1.86 18.43
CA VAL A 138 -25.30 0.56 19.10
C VAL A 138 -24.88 0.71 20.57
N ASN A 139 -24.67 1.94 21.06
CA ASN A 139 -24.04 2.22 22.36
C ASN A 139 -22.69 1.50 22.52
N PHE A 140 -21.94 1.39 21.43
CA PHE A 140 -20.63 0.75 21.41
C PHE A 140 -19.57 1.75 21.90
N PRO A 141 -18.56 1.32 22.67
CA PRO A 141 -17.62 2.26 23.25
C PRO A 141 -16.65 2.84 22.21
N PHE A 142 -16.40 4.15 22.32
CA PHE A 142 -15.64 4.91 21.31
C PHE A 142 -14.17 4.48 21.14
N TYR A 143 -13.58 3.73 22.08
CA TYR A 143 -12.19 3.27 21.96
C TYR A 143 -11.98 2.31 20.76
N PHE A 144 -13.04 1.69 20.22
CA PHE A 144 -12.98 0.87 19.01
C PHE A 144 -12.70 1.66 17.72
N ILE A 145 -12.85 2.99 17.75
CA ILE A 145 -12.57 3.85 16.61
C ILE A 145 -11.08 3.85 16.26
N ILE A 146 -10.19 3.76 17.26
CA ILE A 146 -8.74 3.81 17.00
C ILE A 146 -8.32 2.58 16.18
N PRO A 147 -8.59 1.33 16.61
CA PRO A 147 -8.25 0.15 15.81
C PRO A 147 -8.84 0.15 14.41
N SER A 148 -10.08 0.64 14.22
CA SER A 148 -10.70 0.65 12.91
C SER A 148 -9.98 1.55 11.90
N HIS A 149 -9.36 2.64 12.34
CA HIS A 149 -8.53 3.48 11.47
C HIS A 149 -7.29 2.74 10.96
N PHE A 150 -6.67 1.91 11.80
CA PHE A 150 -5.52 1.11 11.38
C PHE A 150 -5.91 -0.03 10.44
N LEU A 151 -7.08 -0.64 10.65
CA LEU A 151 -7.63 -1.62 9.71
C LEU A 151 -7.85 -0.97 8.34
N ALA A 152 -8.45 0.22 8.30
CA ALA A 152 -8.57 0.99 7.04
C ALA A 152 -7.20 1.35 6.44
N ALA A 153 -6.20 1.65 7.26
CA ALA A 153 -4.82 1.87 6.81
C ALA A 153 -4.20 0.62 6.15
N PHE A 154 -4.55 -0.57 6.63
CA PHE A 154 -4.14 -1.83 6.02
C PHE A 154 -4.79 -2.00 4.64
N ASP A 155 -6.10 -1.75 4.51
CA ASP A 155 -6.82 -1.82 3.24
C ASP A 155 -6.26 -0.84 2.19
N PHE A 156 -5.83 0.35 2.63
CA PHE A 156 -5.17 1.31 1.74
C PHE A 156 -3.88 0.77 1.11
N ASN A 157 -3.15 -0.13 1.78
CA ASN A 157 -1.97 -0.76 1.17
C ASN A 157 -2.36 -1.67 0.01
N MET A 158 -3.47 -2.39 0.12
CA MET A 158 -4.00 -3.22 -0.97
C MET A 158 -4.50 -2.36 -2.13
N VAL A 159 -5.24 -1.27 -1.84
CA VAL A 159 -5.66 -0.31 -2.86
C VAL A 159 -4.44 0.28 -3.56
N TYR A 160 -3.41 0.67 -2.81
CA TYR A 160 -2.16 1.16 -3.38
C TYR A 160 -1.49 0.12 -4.29
N ALA A 161 -1.42 -1.14 -3.86
CA ALA A 161 -0.87 -2.23 -4.66
C ALA A 161 -1.56 -2.34 -6.03
N THR A 162 -2.89 -2.41 -6.01
CA THR A 162 -3.74 -2.50 -7.20
C THR A 162 -3.54 -1.31 -8.14
N GLN A 163 -3.42 -0.10 -7.58
CA GLN A 163 -3.22 1.11 -8.38
C GLN A 163 -1.82 1.17 -9.00
N VAL A 164 -0.78 0.70 -8.29
CA VAL A 164 0.57 0.55 -8.86
C VAL A 164 0.55 -0.45 -10.01
N MET A 165 -0.14 -1.58 -9.85
CA MET A 165 -0.29 -2.57 -10.93
C MET A 165 -0.96 -1.96 -12.16
N LYS A 166 -2.06 -1.22 -11.96
CA LYS A 166 -2.76 -0.51 -13.03
C LYS A 166 -1.87 0.53 -13.73
N LEU A 167 -1.05 1.25 -12.97
CA LEU A 167 -0.08 2.20 -13.53
C LEU A 167 0.95 1.51 -14.42
N LEU A 168 1.48 0.35 -14.00
CA LEU A 168 2.42 -0.43 -14.82
C LEU A 168 1.75 -0.93 -16.10
N THR A 169 0.51 -1.41 -16.03
CA THR A 169 -0.24 -1.87 -17.23
C THR A 169 -0.42 -0.72 -18.22
N ASN A 170 -0.79 0.45 -17.73
CA ASN A 170 -0.89 1.65 -18.58
C ASN A 170 0.46 2.02 -19.23
N LYS A 171 1.61 1.72 -18.59
CA LYS A 171 2.94 1.94 -19.21
C LYS A 171 3.22 0.93 -20.31
N VAL A 172 2.84 -0.33 -20.13
CA VAL A 172 2.93 -1.35 -21.19
C VAL A 172 2.09 -0.91 -22.40
N ASP A 173 0.86 -0.43 -22.18
CA ASP A 173 -0.02 0.01 -23.28
C ASP A 173 0.57 1.19 -24.07
N LEU A 174 1.19 2.14 -23.36
CA LEU A 174 1.91 3.26 -23.99
C LEU A 174 3.12 2.79 -24.77
N TRP A 175 3.88 1.85 -24.22
CA TRP A 175 5.01 1.24 -24.90
C TRP A 175 4.56 0.52 -26.20
N VAL A 176 3.50 -0.27 -26.14
CA VAL A 176 2.93 -0.96 -27.32
C VAL A 176 2.50 0.05 -28.38
N SER A 177 1.90 1.17 -27.96
CA SER A 177 1.50 2.24 -28.88
C SER A 177 2.73 2.89 -29.54
N GLN A 178 3.80 3.15 -28.79
CA GLN A 178 5.05 3.67 -29.37
C GLN A 178 5.70 2.69 -30.35
N VAL A 179 5.65 1.38 -30.10
CA VAL A 179 6.15 0.37 -31.05
C VAL A 179 5.32 0.39 -32.35
N LYS A 180 3.98 0.44 -32.24
CA LYS A 180 3.08 0.40 -33.41
C LYS A 180 3.15 1.65 -34.28
N TYR A 181 3.32 2.83 -33.68
CA TYR A 181 3.29 4.11 -34.38
C TYR A 181 4.66 4.77 -34.56
N GLY A 182 5.72 4.18 -33.98
CA GLY A 182 7.06 4.76 -33.89
C GLY A 182 7.79 4.89 -35.22
N ASP A 183 7.47 4.06 -36.22
CA ASP A 183 8.12 4.12 -37.55
C ASP A 183 7.93 5.45 -38.27
N LYS A 184 6.94 6.26 -37.86
CA LYS A 184 6.66 7.58 -38.46
C LYS A 184 7.46 8.73 -37.84
N LEU A 185 8.07 8.53 -36.66
CA LEU A 185 8.53 9.63 -35.81
C LEU A 185 10.03 9.92 -35.85
N GLU A 186 10.89 9.01 -36.33
CA GLU A 186 12.34 9.23 -36.17
C GLU A 186 13.21 8.61 -37.28
N SER A 187 13.43 9.36 -38.37
CA SER A 187 14.34 8.97 -39.46
C SER A 187 15.82 9.25 -39.15
N ARG A 188 16.13 10.11 -38.16
CA ARG A 188 17.52 10.55 -37.87
C ARG A 188 18.24 9.75 -36.77
N HIS A 189 17.56 9.17 -35.79
CA HIS A 189 18.18 8.50 -34.62
C HIS A 189 17.63 7.10 -34.33
N ARG A 190 17.20 6.40 -35.39
CA ARG A 190 16.46 5.14 -35.33
C ARG A 190 17.10 4.11 -34.38
N GLY A 191 18.42 3.89 -34.45
CA GLY A 191 19.10 2.88 -33.63
C GLY A 191 19.04 3.13 -32.11
N ASP A 192 19.31 4.35 -31.67
CA ASP A 192 19.34 4.68 -30.24
C ASP A 192 17.94 4.71 -29.62
N TYR A 193 16.93 5.14 -30.38
CA TYR A 193 15.56 5.14 -29.93
C TYR A 193 15.03 3.72 -29.67
N TRP A 194 15.20 2.80 -30.63
CA TRP A 194 14.75 1.42 -30.46
C TRP A 194 15.46 0.73 -29.30
N ARG A 195 16.75 1.00 -29.10
CA ARG A 195 17.49 0.50 -27.94
C ARG A 195 16.90 1.01 -26.63
N LYS A 196 16.59 2.31 -26.52
CA LYS A 196 15.95 2.88 -25.32
C LYS A 196 14.52 2.36 -25.11
N LEU A 197 13.77 2.17 -26.19
CA LEU A 197 12.41 1.62 -26.13
C LEU A 197 12.43 0.18 -25.62
N PHE A 198 13.35 -0.66 -26.13
CA PHE A 198 13.54 -2.02 -25.61
C PHE A 198 13.99 -2.02 -24.15
N GLN A 199 14.96 -1.17 -23.78
CA GLN A 199 15.41 -1.03 -22.39
C GLN A 199 14.25 -0.63 -21.46
N THR A 200 13.41 0.30 -21.89
CA THR A 200 12.22 0.72 -21.15
C THR A 200 11.25 -0.44 -20.90
N TYR A 201 11.06 -1.33 -21.88
CA TYR A 201 10.26 -2.54 -21.70
C TYR A 201 10.85 -3.47 -20.63
N VAL A 202 12.17 -3.72 -20.71
CA VAL A 202 12.88 -4.52 -19.70
C VAL A 202 12.71 -3.90 -18.30
N ASP A 203 12.77 -2.57 -18.18
CA ASP A 203 12.61 -1.89 -16.90
C ASP A 203 11.17 -1.91 -16.38
N ILE A 204 10.15 -1.87 -17.26
CA ILE A 204 8.76 -2.14 -16.88
C ILE A 204 8.61 -3.56 -16.34
N MET A 205 9.16 -4.56 -17.02
CA MET A 205 9.09 -5.96 -16.57
C MET A 205 9.79 -6.15 -15.22
N LYS A 206 10.96 -5.54 -15.02
CA LYS A 206 11.62 -5.54 -13.69
C LYS A 206 10.75 -4.89 -12.61
N CYS A 207 10.01 -3.82 -12.93
CA CYS A 207 9.08 -3.21 -11.99
C CYS A 207 7.95 -4.19 -11.60
N TYR A 208 7.41 -4.95 -12.55
CA TYR A 208 6.45 -6.02 -12.28
C TYR A 208 7.04 -7.10 -11.38
N ASP A 209 8.26 -7.56 -11.66
CA ASP A 209 8.93 -8.60 -10.87
C ASP A 209 9.17 -8.13 -9.43
N ILE A 210 9.67 -6.90 -9.25
CA ILE A 210 9.86 -6.32 -7.91
C ILE A 210 8.52 -6.23 -7.18
N HIS A 211 7.47 -5.75 -7.85
CA HIS A 211 6.14 -5.64 -7.25
C HIS A 211 5.60 -7.02 -6.85
N ASN A 212 5.65 -7.99 -7.76
CA ASN A 212 5.21 -9.36 -7.53
C ASN A 212 5.99 -10.03 -6.38
N ASN A 213 7.31 -9.84 -6.31
CA ASN A 213 8.12 -10.34 -5.21
C ASN A 213 7.76 -9.72 -3.85
N CYS A 214 7.29 -8.46 -3.84
CA CYS A 214 6.80 -7.83 -2.61
C CYS A 214 5.46 -8.40 -2.15
N TYR A 215 4.59 -8.85 -3.07
CA TYR A 215 3.24 -9.33 -2.75
C TYR A 215 3.10 -10.85 -2.70
N ARG A 216 4.00 -11.63 -3.32
CA ARG A 216 4.07 -13.10 -3.16
C ARG A 216 4.40 -13.56 -1.74
N ALA A 217 4.93 -12.66 -0.92
CA ALA A 217 5.23 -12.91 0.49
C ALA A 217 4.01 -12.70 1.41
N PHE A 218 2.91 -12.17 0.87
CA PHE A 218 1.59 -12.11 1.53
C PHE A 218 0.75 -13.30 1.08
#